data_AF-A0A023FJA7-F1
#
_entry.id   AF-A0A023FJA7-F1
#
_cell.length_a   1.000
_cell.length_b   1.000
_cell.length_c   1.000
_cell.angle_alpha   90.00
_cell.angle_beta   90.00
_cell.angle_gamma   90.00
#
_symmetry.space_group_name_H-M   'P 1'
#
loop_
_entity.id
_entity.type
_entity.pdbx_description
1 polymer ?
#
loop_
_entity_poly.entity_id
_entity_poly.type
_entity_poly.pdbx_seq_one_letter_code
_entity_poly.pdbx_strand_id
1 'polypeptide(L)'
;MEPPPYSVFAGFNYMRDMFNWTMSYRQDSDVYEPYAKLVPRNDTDAPKKDHRALWKSKQKQAVWMVSHCETDSKREAFVQELKKHLEVDVYGSCGDHVCPKSRGSACYDDFERTYFYMLAFENSICKDYVTEKFFSALKYDMVPVVFGGANYSQIGPAGSYVDALAFKSPKKLAEHLIVLSRNYTAYSSYFKWKERQRVVPWGADFS
;
A
#
# COMPACT_ATOMS: atom_id res chain seq x y z
N MET A 1 -8.13 9.30 21.37
CA MET A 1 -7.99 8.39 20.21
C MET A 1 -6.70 8.73 19.51
N GLU A 2 -5.93 7.71 19.17
CA GLU A 2 -4.73 7.91 18.37
C GLU A 2 -5.13 8.31 16.94
N PRO A 3 -4.45 9.29 16.34
CA PRO A 3 -4.77 9.74 15.01
C PRO A 3 -4.42 8.70 13.93
N PRO A 4 -5.06 8.77 12.76
CA PRO A 4 -6.18 9.67 12.46
C PRO A 4 -7.49 9.28 13.16
N PRO A 5 -8.17 10.22 13.85
CA PRO A 5 -9.43 9.95 14.51
C PRO A 5 -10.56 9.94 13.47
N TYR A 6 -10.84 8.77 12.89
CA TYR A 6 -11.96 8.62 11.97
C TYR A 6 -13.31 8.39 12.67
N SER A 7 -13.30 8.16 13.97
CA SER A 7 -14.53 7.94 14.72
C SER A 7 -14.91 9.21 15.48
N VAL A 8 -16.06 9.77 15.10
CA VAL A 8 -16.71 10.89 15.79
C VAL A 8 -17.75 10.40 16.81
N PHE A 9 -17.62 9.14 17.28
CA PHE A 9 -18.57 8.58 18.24
C PHE A 9 -18.58 9.40 19.53
N ALA A 10 -19.68 10.15 19.74
CA ALA A 10 -19.84 11.05 20.88
C ALA A 10 -19.69 10.34 22.23
N GLY A 11 -19.96 9.02 22.27
CA GLY A 11 -19.74 8.15 23.41
C GLY A 11 -18.30 8.14 23.93
N PHE A 12 -17.29 8.46 23.11
CA PHE A 12 -15.90 8.53 23.57
C PHE A 12 -15.66 9.60 24.64
N ASN A 13 -16.46 10.67 24.65
CA ASN A 13 -16.37 11.66 25.74
C ASN A 13 -16.84 11.09 27.08
N TYR A 14 -17.84 10.20 27.06
CA TYR A 14 -18.35 9.52 28.24
C TYR A 14 -17.44 8.36 28.69
N MET A 15 -16.61 7.83 27.78
CA MET A 15 -15.63 6.78 28.06
C MET A 15 -14.24 7.31 28.41
N ARG A 16 -14.11 8.63 28.60
CA ARG A 16 -12.86 9.24 29.06
C ARG A 16 -12.54 8.71 30.45
N ASP A 17 -11.28 8.33 30.66
CA ASP A 17 -10.77 7.79 31.93
C ASP A 17 -11.42 6.47 32.40
N MET A 18 -12.20 5.80 31.55
CA MET A 18 -12.79 4.48 31.86
C MET A 18 -11.85 3.31 31.54
N PHE A 19 -10.92 3.50 30.59
CA PHE A 19 -9.99 2.47 30.15
C PHE A 19 -8.57 3.01 30.16
N ASN A 20 -7.64 2.23 30.74
CA ASN A 20 -6.20 2.51 30.70
C ASN A 20 -5.48 1.73 29.59
N TRP A 21 -6.19 0.87 28.87
CA TRP A 21 -5.63 0.03 27.82
C TRP A 21 -5.95 0.61 26.44
N THR A 22 -4.97 0.51 25.56
CA THR A 22 -5.05 0.88 24.15
C THR A 22 -5.02 -0.37 23.28
N MET A 23 -5.93 -0.44 22.32
CA MET A 23 -5.94 -1.48 21.28
C MET A 23 -5.89 -0.78 19.93
N SER A 24 -4.72 -0.83 19.26
CA SER A 24 -4.51 -0.11 18.01
C SER A 24 -3.40 -0.74 17.16
N TYR A 25 -3.20 -0.17 15.96
CA TYR A 25 -2.10 -0.54 15.07
C TYR A 25 -0.71 -0.14 15.59
N ARG A 26 -0.61 0.64 16.67
CA ARG A 26 0.69 1.05 17.20
C ARG A 26 1.37 -0.10 17.94
N GLN A 27 2.67 -0.26 17.71
CA GLN A 27 3.44 -1.37 18.30
C GLN A 27 3.62 -1.26 19.81
N ASP A 28 3.40 -0.08 20.38
CA ASP A 28 3.46 0.22 21.82
C ASP A 28 2.06 0.36 22.45
N SER A 29 1.02 -0.15 21.78
CA SER A 29 -0.31 -0.32 22.38
C SER A 29 -0.36 -1.55 23.29
N ASP A 30 -1.26 -1.55 24.27
CA ASP A 30 -1.43 -2.67 25.21
C ASP A 30 -1.90 -3.95 24.49
N VAL A 31 -2.72 -3.76 23.44
CA VAL A 31 -3.16 -4.83 22.54
C VAL A 31 -2.87 -4.41 21.10
N TYR A 32 -1.78 -4.94 20.55
CA TYR A 32 -1.36 -4.67 19.17
C TYR A 32 -2.29 -5.33 18.14
N GLU A 33 -2.95 -4.50 17.33
CA GLU A 33 -3.87 -4.89 16.27
C GLU A 33 -3.48 -4.27 14.91
N PRO A 34 -2.49 -4.83 14.20
CA PRO A 34 -2.13 -4.38 12.85
C PRO A 34 -3.16 -4.81 11.81
N TYR A 35 -3.07 -4.27 10.59
CA TYR A 35 -3.98 -4.62 9.50
C TYR A 35 -3.66 -5.97 8.83
N ALA A 36 -2.40 -6.40 8.89
CA ALA A 36 -1.94 -7.66 8.29
C ALA A 36 -0.68 -8.17 8.98
N LYS A 37 -0.34 -9.43 8.70
CA LYS A 37 0.94 -10.05 9.11
C LYS A 37 1.62 -10.76 7.94
N LEU A 38 2.94 -10.83 8.01
CA LEU A 38 3.76 -11.64 7.13
C LEU A 38 3.92 -13.02 7.73
N VAL A 39 3.61 -14.06 6.97
CA VAL A 39 3.80 -15.45 7.38
C VAL A 39 4.73 -16.16 6.41
N PRO A 40 5.53 -17.15 6.87
CA PRO A 40 6.33 -17.98 5.99
C PRO A 40 5.46 -18.64 4.91
N ARG A 41 6.05 -18.81 3.72
CA ARG A 41 5.43 -19.50 2.61
C ARG A 41 5.94 -20.93 2.57
N ASN A 42 5.01 -21.89 2.66
CA ASN A 42 5.29 -23.33 2.52
C ASN A 42 4.76 -23.91 1.20
N ASP A 43 4.46 -23.05 0.21
CA ASP A 43 4.00 -23.49 -1.10
C ASP A 43 5.16 -24.08 -1.91
N THR A 44 5.32 -25.40 -1.84
CA THR A 44 6.11 -26.15 -2.84
C THR A 44 5.41 -26.18 -4.20
N ASP A 45 4.10 -25.89 -4.25
CA ASP A 45 3.23 -26.15 -5.40
C ASP A 45 2.68 -24.89 -6.07
N ALA A 46 3.06 -23.68 -5.62
CA ALA A 46 2.61 -22.46 -6.25
C ALA A 46 3.13 -22.37 -7.70
N PRO A 47 2.26 -22.09 -8.70
CA PRO A 47 2.70 -21.95 -10.08
C PRO A 47 3.78 -20.86 -10.18
N LYS A 48 4.93 -21.21 -10.74
CA LYS A 48 5.97 -20.23 -11.06
C LYS A 48 5.42 -19.27 -12.11
N LYS A 49 5.07 -18.05 -11.69
CA LYS A 49 4.69 -16.98 -12.61
C LYS A 49 5.90 -16.58 -13.46
N ASP A 50 5.71 -16.39 -14.76
CA ASP A 50 6.71 -15.76 -15.62
C ASP A 50 6.72 -14.24 -15.38
N HIS A 51 7.48 -13.82 -14.37
CA HIS A 51 7.63 -12.41 -14.01
C HIS A 51 8.23 -11.57 -15.15
N ARG A 52 8.99 -12.17 -16.07
CA ARG A 52 9.57 -11.44 -17.21
C ARG A 52 8.52 -11.19 -18.28
N ALA A 53 7.67 -12.17 -18.59
CA ALA A 53 6.54 -11.96 -19.47
C ALA A 53 5.56 -10.92 -18.90
N LEU A 54 5.26 -11.01 -17.61
CA LEU A 54 4.41 -10.03 -16.93
C LEU A 54 5.00 -8.62 -16.94
N TRP A 55 6.31 -8.47 -16.70
CA TRP A 55 6.97 -7.16 -16.80
C TRP A 55 6.87 -6.57 -18.21
N LYS A 56 7.01 -7.39 -19.26
CA LYS A 56 6.86 -6.95 -20.66
C LYS A 56 5.42 -6.58 -21.03
N SER A 57 4.42 -7.14 -20.37
CA SER A 57 3.01 -6.83 -20.67
C SER A 57 2.57 -5.48 -20.12
N LYS A 58 3.20 -5.00 -19.04
CA LYS A 58 2.86 -3.73 -18.39
C LYS A 58 3.11 -2.55 -19.34
N GLN A 59 2.10 -1.69 -19.47
CA GLN A 59 2.11 -0.54 -20.39
C GLN A 59 2.04 0.80 -19.65
N LYS A 60 1.47 0.83 -18.44
CA LYS A 60 1.21 2.04 -17.67
C LYS A 60 2.10 2.11 -16.44
N GLN A 61 2.38 3.33 -15.98
CA GLN A 61 3.30 3.53 -14.86
C GLN A 61 2.65 3.16 -13.51
N ALA A 62 1.68 3.96 -13.04
CA ALA A 62 1.11 3.78 -11.72
C ALA A 62 -0.43 3.80 -11.70
N VAL A 63 -1.01 3.06 -10.78
CA VAL A 63 -2.44 3.11 -10.44
C VAL A 63 -2.62 3.51 -8.97
N TRP A 64 -3.65 4.29 -8.68
CA TRP A 64 -4.02 4.68 -7.34
C TRP A 64 -5.51 4.43 -7.06
N MET A 65 -5.80 3.47 -6.18
CA MET A 65 -7.15 3.18 -5.70
C MET A 65 -7.47 4.03 -4.48
N VAL A 66 -8.38 5.00 -4.62
CA VAL A 66 -8.67 5.98 -3.58
C VAL A 66 -10.11 6.48 -3.61
N SER A 67 -10.75 6.47 -2.44
CA SER A 67 -12.11 6.97 -2.25
C SER A 67 -12.26 8.04 -1.16
N HIS A 68 -11.25 8.21 -0.31
CA HIS A 68 -11.25 9.24 0.73
C HIS A 68 -10.36 10.40 0.27
N CYS A 69 -10.98 11.51 -0.09
CA CYS A 69 -10.29 12.71 -0.57
C CYS A 69 -10.10 13.70 0.58
N GLU A 70 -9.23 14.70 0.39
CA GLU A 70 -8.95 15.77 1.36
C GLU A 70 -8.37 15.25 2.70
N THR A 71 -7.29 14.49 2.64
CA THR A 71 -6.74 13.87 3.84
C THR A 71 -5.77 14.76 4.62
N ASP A 72 -5.51 14.38 5.87
CA ASP A 72 -4.52 15.05 6.72
C ASP A 72 -3.11 15.00 6.13
N SER A 73 -2.76 13.90 5.49
CA SER A 73 -1.46 13.71 4.84
C SER A 73 -1.26 14.57 3.59
N LYS A 74 -2.33 15.18 3.06
CA LYS A 74 -2.31 15.91 1.77
C LYS A 74 -1.75 15.07 0.63
N ARG A 75 -1.96 13.75 0.69
CA ARG A 75 -1.51 12.81 -0.35
C ARG A 75 -2.07 13.16 -1.72
N GLU A 76 -3.25 13.77 -1.79
CA GLU A 76 -3.87 14.23 -3.02
C GLU A 76 -2.98 15.28 -3.69
N ALA A 77 -2.50 16.28 -2.94
CA ALA A 77 -1.61 17.32 -3.46
C ALA A 77 -0.28 16.72 -3.94
N PHE A 78 0.25 15.74 -3.21
CA PHE A 78 1.44 15.00 -3.63
C PHE A 78 1.22 14.27 -4.96
N VAL A 79 0.10 13.54 -5.10
CA VAL A 79 -0.22 12.82 -6.34
C VAL A 79 -0.49 13.79 -7.49
N GLN A 80 -1.15 14.93 -7.25
CA GLN A 80 -1.35 15.95 -8.29
C GLN A 80 -0.02 16.49 -8.82
N GLU A 81 0.98 16.68 -7.95
CA GLU A 81 2.32 17.06 -8.39
C GLU A 81 3.03 15.90 -9.11
N LEU A 82 2.90 14.67 -8.61
CA LEU A 82 3.47 13.48 -9.24
C LEU A 82 2.94 13.26 -10.67
N LYS A 83 1.64 13.50 -10.90
CA LYS A 83 0.96 13.37 -12.20
C LYS A 83 1.55 14.26 -13.29
N LYS A 84 2.25 15.35 -12.93
CA LYS A 84 2.97 16.20 -13.89
C LYS A 84 4.21 15.53 -14.48
N HIS A 85 4.68 14.44 -13.86
CA HIS A 85 5.94 13.78 -14.19
C HIS A 85 5.82 12.28 -14.42
N LEU A 86 4.70 11.66 -14.03
CA LEU A 86 4.43 10.24 -14.16
C LEU A 86 2.95 10.03 -14.50
N GLU A 87 2.65 9.07 -15.39
CA GLU A 87 1.27 8.64 -15.64
C GLU A 87 0.71 7.94 -14.39
N VAL A 88 -0.34 8.52 -13.80
CA VAL A 88 -1.04 7.92 -12.65
C VAL A 88 -2.54 7.90 -12.95
N ASP A 89 -3.08 6.71 -13.08
CA ASP A 89 -4.52 6.50 -13.20
C ASP A 89 -5.14 6.38 -11.82
N VAL A 90 -6.15 7.21 -11.56
CA VAL A 90 -6.81 7.32 -10.26
C VAL A 90 -8.19 6.69 -10.34
N TYR A 91 -8.41 5.65 -9.53
CA TYR A 91 -9.64 4.88 -9.48
C TYR A 91 -10.37 5.10 -8.14
N GLY A 92 -11.68 5.27 -8.18
CA GLY A 92 -12.53 5.53 -7.02
C GLY A 92 -13.04 6.97 -6.99
N SER A 93 -13.67 7.39 -5.89
CA SER A 93 -14.36 8.69 -5.82
C SER A 93 -13.46 9.92 -5.91
N CYS A 94 -12.13 9.77 -5.83
CA CYS A 94 -11.19 10.87 -6.02
C CYS A 94 -10.55 10.91 -7.43
N GLY A 95 -11.04 10.10 -8.37
CA GLY A 95 -10.52 10.03 -9.74
C GLY A 95 -11.60 9.78 -10.77
N ASP A 96 -11.17 9.68 -12.03
CA ASP A 96 -12.08 9.58 -13.19
C ASP A 96 -12.36 8.12 -13.60
N HIS A 97 -11.64 7.16 -13.00
CA HIS A 97 -11.84 5.74 -13.26
C HIS A 97 -12.63 5.07 -12.13
N VAL A 98 -13.40 4.05 -12.49
CA VAL A 98 -14.20 3.29 -11.53
C VAL A 98 -13.81 1.81 -11.61
N CYS A 99 -13.58 1.21 -10.45
CA CYS A 99 -13.61 -0.24 -10.29
C CYS A 99 -14.97 -0.61 -9.68
N PRO A 100 -15.93 -1.14 -10.46
CA PRO A 100 -17.25 -1.46 -9.95
C PRO A 100 -17.16 -2.51 -8.85
N LYS A 101 -17.95 -2.35 -7.78
CA LYS A 101 -17.99 -3.31 -6.65
C LYS A 101 -18.30 -4.74 -7.10
N SER A 102 -19.10 -4.89 -8.17
CA SER A 102 -19.42 -6.19 -8.78
C SER A 102 -18.20 -6.95 -9.31
N ARG A 103 -17.08 -6.27 -9.59
CA ARG A 103 -15.84 -6.89 -10.05
C ARG A 103 -14.97 -7.42 -8.91
N GLY A 104 -15.31 -7.15 -7.65
CA GLY A 104 -14.52 -7.61 -6.49
C GLY A 104 -13.02 -7.30 -6.65
N SER A 105 -12.18 -8.33 -6.59
CA SER A 105 -10.72 -8.22 -6.77
C SER A 105 -10.26 -8.15 -8.23
N ALA A 106 -11.14 -8.36 -9.23
CA ALA A 106 -10.73 -8.51 -10.62
C ALA A 106 -10.05 -7.26 -11.20
N CYS A 107 -10.35 -6.06 -10.69
CA CYS A 107 -9.61 -4.86 -11.11
C CYS A 107 -8.13 -4.94 -10.71
N TYR A 108 -7.81 -5.52 -9.57
CA TYR A 108 -6.42 -5.67 -9.14
C TYR A 108 -5.66 -6.67 -10.00
N ASP A 109 -6.33 -7.71 -10.51
CA ASP A 109 -5.75 -8.65 -11.47
C ASP A 109 -5.46 -7.97 -12.83
N ASP A 110 -6.35 -7.09 -13.27
CA ASP A 110 -6.09 -6.25 -14.45
C ASP A 110 -4.91 -5.30 -14.18
N PHE A 111 -4.89 -4.66 -13.01
CA PHE A 111 -3.82 -3.75 -12.64
C PHE A 111 -2.46 -4.44 -12.61
N GLU A 112 -2.39 -5.66 -12.07
CA GLU A 112 -1.18 -6.48 -12.06
C GLU A 112 -0.61 -6.67 -13.47
N ARG A 113 -1.46 -6.81 -14.50
CA ARG A 113 -1.01 -7.00 -15.88
C ARG A 113 -0.63 -5.70 -16.57
N THR A 114 -1.20 -4.57 -16.15
CA THR A 114 -1.12 -3.29 -16.85
C THR A 114 -0.14 -2.29 -16.24
N TYR A 115 -0.01 -2.22 -14.91
CA TYR A 115 0.77 -1.18 -14.22
C TYR A 115 2.03 -1.73 -13.58
N PHE A 116 3.09 -0.91 -13.49
CA PHE A 116 4.29 -1.24 -12.72
C PHE A 116 4.09 -0.99 -11.22
N TYR A 117 3.37 0.08 -10.88
CA TYR A 117 3.29 0.60 -9.52
C TYR A 117 1.86 0.68 -9.03
N MET A 118 1.67 0.36 -7.74
CA MET A 118 0.44 0.67 -7.01
C MET A 118 0.76 1.68 -5.93
N LEU A 119 0.10 2.84 -5.97
CA LEU A 119 0.27 3.86 -4.93
C LEU A 119 -0.51 3.44 -3.67
N ALA A 120 0.21 3.15 -2.59
CA ALA A 120 -0.32 2.75 -1.29
C ALA A 120 -0.16 3.91 -0.29
N PHE A 121 -0.74 5.06 -0.62
CA PHE A 121 -0.56 6.31 0.13
C PHE A 121 -1.53 6.38 1.29
N GLU A 122 -1.02 6.61 2.50
CA GLU A 122 -1.83 6.71 3.70
C GLU A 122 -2.51 8.06 3.84
N ASN A 123 -3.68 8.05 4.45
CA ASN A 123 -4.47 9.25 4.66
C ASN A 123 -3.82 10.20 5.69
N SER A 124 -2.91 9.70 6.53
CA SER A 124 -2.23 10.48 7.57
C SER A 124 -0.78 10.02 7.70
N ILE A 125 0.11 10.95 8.04
CA ILE A 125 1.53 10.66 8.29
C ILE A 125 1.69 10.41 9.79
N CYS A 126 1.52 9.16 10.20
CA CYS A 126 1.58 8.75 11.61
C CYS A 126 2.59 7.61 11.80
N LYS A 127 3.20 7.56 13.00
CA LYS A 127 4.05 6.44 13.44
C LYS A 127 3.26 5.14 13.35
N ASP A 128 3.88 4.09 12.82
CA ASP A 128 3.34 2.73 12.68
C ASP A 128 2.04 2.59 11.85
N TYR A 129 1.52 3.68 11.28
CA TYR A 129 0.27 3.65 10.52
C TYR A 129 0.47 3.08 9.12
N VAL A 130 0.21 1.78 8.98
CA VAL A 130 0.26 1.02 7.72
C VAL A 130 -1.00 0.17 7.59
N THR A 131 -1.79 0.44 6.56
CA THR A 131 -3.16 -0.09 6.42
C THR A 131 -3.30 -1.14 5.32
N GLU A 132 -4.53 -1.54 5.02
CA GLU A 132 -4.87 -2.45 3.93
C GLU A 132 -4.29 -2.03 2.58
N LYS A 133 -4.01 -0.73 2.36
CA LYS A 133 -3.47 -0.20 1.10
C LYS A 133 -2.13 -0.84 0.77
N PHE A 134 -1.19 -0.81 1.72
CA PHE A 134 0.13 -1.39 1.55
C PHE A 134 0.07 -2.90 1.40
N PHE A 135 -0.67 -3.56 2.30
CA PHE A 135 -0.77 -5.01 2.32
C PHE A 135 -1.52 -5.60 1.13
N SER A 136 -2.51 -4.88 0.58
CA SER A 136 -3.17 -5.28 -0.66
C SER A 136 -2.23 -5.13 -1.85
N ALA A 137 -1.46 -4.05 -1.94
CA ALA A 137 -0.46 -3.88 -3.00
C ALA A 137 0.57 -5.01 -3.02
N LEU A 138 1.07 -5.43 -1.85
CA LEU A 138 2.03 -6.54 -1.72
C LEU A 138 1.52 -7.90 -2.23
N LYS A 139 0.20 -8.11 -2.32
CA LYS A 139 -0.36 -9.37 -2.83
C LYS A 139 -0.15 -9.51 -4.35
N TYR A 140 -0.02 -8.41 -5.07
CA TYR A 140 0.11 -8.38 -6.53
C TYR A 140 1.54 -8.12 -6.99
N ASP A 141 1.90 -8.50 -8.21
CA ASP A 141 3.22 -8.31 -8.81
C ASP A 141 3.39 -6.90 -9.41
N MET A 142 3.02 -5.91 -8.59
CA MET A 142 3.26 -4.48 -8.75
C MET A 142 4.11 -4.00 -7.56
N VAL A 143 5.01 -3.06 -7.80
CA VAL A 143 5.80 -2.47 -6.71
C VAL A 143 4.93 -1.46 -5.97
N PRO A 144 4.66 -1.64 -4.66
CA PRO A 144 4.00 -0.62 -3.85
C PRO A 144 4.88 0.63 -3.77
N VAL A 145 4.28 1.79 -4.00
CA VAL A 145 4.88 3.08 -3.68
C VAL A 145 4.14 3.62 -2.46
N VAL A 146 4.84 3.75 -1.34
CA VAL A 146 4.25 4.13 -0.06
C VAL A 146 4.46 5.61 0.22
N PHE A 147 3.51 6.21 0.95
CA PHE A 147 3.59 7.58 1.44
C PHE A 147 2.90 7.58 2.81
N GLY A 148 3.70 7.57 3.88
CA GLY A 148 3.22 7.38 5.24
C GLY A 148 4.33 7.66 6.26
N GLY A 149 3.96 7.78 7.54
CA GLY A 149 4.90 8.12 8.62
C GLY A 149 5.54 6.91 9.32
N ALA A 150 5.22 5.70 8.87
CA ALA A 150 5.66 4.47 9.51
C ALA A 150 7.09 4.07 9.08
N ASN A 151 7.77 3.31 9.95
CA ASN A 151 8.98 2.61 9.55
C ASN A 151 8.63 1.31 8.82
N TYR A 152 8.39 1.41 7.51
CA TYR A 152 7.99 0.26 6.69
C TYR A 152 9.00 -0.90 6.70
N SER A 153 10.27 -0.68 7.04
CA SER A 153 11.27 -1.75 7.16
C SER A 153 11.03 -2.70 8.33
N GLN A 154 10.27 -2.27 9.33
CA GLN A 154 9.88 -3.09 10.49
C GLN A 154 8.52 -3.77 10.30
N ILE A 155 7.74 -3.35 9.30
CA ILE A 155 6.36 -3.78 9.10
C ILE A 155 6.21 -4.63 7.84
N GLY A 156 6.85 -4.21 6.75
CA GLY A 156 6.81 -4.89 5.46
C GLY A 156 8.07 -5.71 5.19
N PRO A 157 8.05 -6.55 4.13
CA PRO A 157 9.23 -7.29 3.72
C PRO A 157 10.32 -6.31 3.24
N ALA A 158 11.58 -6.56 3.61
CA ALA A 158 12.70 -5.73 3.18
C ALA A 158 12.81 -5.70 1.65
N GLY A 159 13.03 -4.50 1.08
CA GLY A 159 13.18 -4.30 -0.36
C GLY A 159 11.90 -4.53 -1.17
N SER A 160 10.72 -4.51 -0.56
CA SER A 160 9.44 -4.79 -1.24
C SER A 160 8.68 -3.57 -1.74
N TYR A 161 9.15 -2.35 -1.47
CA TYR A 161 8.44 -1.11 -1.73
C TYR A 161 9.37 0.05 -2.04
N VAL A 162 8.83 1.10 -2.67
CA VAL A 162 9.49 2.40 -2.84
C VAL A 162 8.86 3.40 -1.87
N ASP A 163 9.66 4.03 -1.01
CA ASP A 163 9.19 5.08 -0.12
C ASP A 163 9.22 6.44 -0.82
N ALA A 164 8.04 7.04 -1.04
CA ALA A 164 7.91 8.34 -1.68
C ALA A 164 8.60 9.46 -0.86
N LEU A 165 8.62 9.35 0.47
CA LEU A 165 9.24 10.36 1.35
C LEU A 165 10.76 10.28 1.38
N ALA A 166 11.36 9.21 0.84
CA ALA A 166 12.81 9.12 0.67
C ALA A 166 13.35 10.01 -0.48
N PHE A 167 12.47 10.60 -1.29
CA PHE A 167 12.84 11.45 -2.41
C PHE A 167 12.66 12.92 -2.10
N LYS A 168 13.55 13.77 -2.62
CA LYS A 168 13.50 15.24 -2.42
C LYS A 168 12.25 15.91 -2.99
N SER A 169 11.53 15.26 -3.92
CA SER A 169 10.32 15.78 -4.55
C SER A 169 9.55 14.70 -5.31
N PRO A 170 8.26 14.90 -5.62
CA PRO A 170 7.49 14.01 -6.51
C PRO A 170 8.14 13.83 -7.89
N LYS A 171 8.78 14.87 -8.42
CA LYS A 171 9.56 14.77 -9.67
C LYS A 171 10.70 13.77 -9.57
N LYS A 172 11.45 13.79 -8.46
CA LYS A 172 12.56 12.84 -8.24
C LYS A 172 12.08 11.42 -8.04
N LEU A 173 10.93 11.24 -7.39
CA LEU A 173 10.25 9.96 -7.33
C LEU A 173 9.87 9.48 -8.74
N ALA A 174 9.22 10.31 -9.57
CA ALA A 174 8.85 9.96 -10.94
C ALA A 174 10.06 9.54 -11.79
N GLU A 175 11.15 10.31 -11.75
CA GLU A 175 12.40 9.99 -12.45
C GLU A 175 12.92 8.60 -12.03
N HIS A 176 12.92 8.29 -10.73
CA HIS A 176 13.32 6.98 -10.22
C HIS A 176 12.40 5.86 -10.73
N LEU A 177 11.08 6.03 -10.64
CA LEU A 177 10.11 5.03 -11.08
C LEU A 177 10.20 4.76 -12.60
N ILE A 178 10.44 5.78 -13.41
CA ILE A 178 10.64 5.60 -14.87
C ILE A 178 11.92 4.81 -15.18
N VAL A 179 13.02 5.07 -14.46
CA VAL A 179 14.26 4.31 -14.64
C VAL A 179 14.08 2.87 -14.16
N LEU A 180 13.41 2.69 -13.02
CA LEU A 180 13.16 1.38 -12.43
C LEU A 180 12.29 0.50 -13.34
N SER A 181 11.22 1.04 -13.93
CA SER A 181 10.33 0.28 -14.81
C SER A 181 11.03 -0.22 -16.08
N ARG A 182 12.11 0.43 -16.52
CA ARG A 182 12.90 0.04 -17.70
C ARG A 182 13.99 -1.02 -17.40
N ASN A 183 14.27 -1.29 -16.13
CA ASN A 183 15.29 -2.26 -15.72
C ASN A 183 14.64 -3.47 -15.06
N TYR A 184 14.43 -4.55 -15.83
CA TYR A 184 13.83 -5.78 -15.32
C TYR A 184 14.52 -6.33 -14.08
N THR A 185 15.86 -6.35 -14.04
CA THR A 185 16.62 -6.93 -12.92
C THR A 185 16.42 -6.13 -11.63
N ALA A 186 16.42 -4.80 -11.73
CA ALA A 186 16.13 -3.93 -10.59
C ALA A 186 14.66 -4.05 -10.16
N TYR A 187 13.73 -3.99 -11.10
CA TYR A 187 12.29 -4.10 -10.85
C TYR A 187 11.91 -5.45 -10.21
N SER A 188 12.41 -6.56 -10.76
CA SER A 188 12.07 -7.90 -10.28
C SER A 188 12.62 -8.18 -8.87
N SER A 189 13.66 -7.44 -8.45
CA SER A 189 14.24 -7.59 -7.12
C SER A 189 13.24 -7.29 -5.99
N TYR A 190 12.22 -6.44 -6.25
CA TYR A 190 11.18 -6.08 -5.29
C TYR A 190 10.22 -7.22 -4.94
N PHE A 191 10.25 -8.34 -5.69
CA PHE A 191 9.36 -9.49 -5.47
C PHE A 191 10.07 -10.70 -4.86
N LYS A 192 11.39 -10.65 -4.64
CA LYS A 192 12.18 -11.78 -4.10
C LYS A 192 11.63 -12.31 -2.76
N TRP A 193 11.10 -11.43 -1.92
CA TRP A 193 10.53 -11.82 -0.63
C TRP A 193 9.33 -12.78 -0.75
N LYS A 194 8.60 -12.74 -1.88
CA LYS A 194 7.42 -13.58 -2.13
C LYS A 194 7.72 -15.07 -2.28
N GLU A 195 8.99 -15.42 -2.46
CA GLU A 195 9.47 -16.81 -2.45
C GLU A 195 9.41 -17.42 -1.04
N ARG A 196 9.50 -16.57 0.00
CA ARG A 196 9.66 -17.02 1.40
C ARG A 196 8.51 -16.62 2.29
N GLN A 197 7.75 -15.59 1.92
CA GLN A 197 6.72 -15.01 2.76
C GLN A 197 5.47 -14.68 1.92
N ARG A 198 4.33 -14.61 2.60
CA ARG A 198 3.07 -14.10 2.05
C ARG A 198 2.37 -13.20 3.08
N VAL A 199 1.53 -12.30 2.58
CA VAL A 199 0.70 -11.41 3.41
C VAL A 199 -0.62 -12.11 3.73
N VAL A 200 -1.00 -12.11 5.00
CA VAL A 200 -2.35 -12.52 5.45
C VAL A 200 -3.00 -11.40 6.25
N PRO A 201 -4.33 -11.19 6.11
CA PRO A 201 -5.04 -10.26 6.97
C PRO A 201 -4.81 -10.60 8.45
N TRP A 202 -4.75 -9.57 9.29
CA TRP A 202 -4.70 -9.79 10.72
C TRP A 202 -6.01 -10.41 11.19
N GLY A 203 -5.93 -11.32 12.16
CA GLY A 203 -7.10 -12.03 12.68
C GLY A 203 -7.68 -13.13 11.79
N ALA A 204 -7.11 -13.40 10.60
CA ALA A 204 -7.61 -14.44 9.70
C ALA A 204 -7.55 -15.88 10.25
N ASP A 205 -6.88 -16.10 11.38
CA ASP A 205 -6.83 -17.41 12.06
C ASP A 205 -8.01 -17.62 13.02
N PHE A 206 -8.83 -16.59 13.26
CA PHE A 206 -9.97 -16.62 14.19
C PHE A 206 -11.33 -16.69 13.47
N SER A 207 -11.33 -16.87 12.15
CA SER A 207 -12.51 -16.92 11.28
C SER A 207 -12.74 -18.29 10.68
#